data_AF-A0A371DNY8-F1
#
_entry.id   AF-A0A371DNY8-F1
#
_cell.length_a   1.000
_cell.length_b   1.000
_cell.length_c   1.000
_cell.angle_alpha   90.00
_cell.angle_beta   90.00
_cell.angle_gamma   90.00
#
_symmetry.space_group_name_H-M   'P 1'
#
loop_
_entity.id
_entity.type
_entity.pdbx_description
1 polymer ?
#
loop_
_entity_poly.entity_id
_entity_poly.type
_entity_poly.pdbx_seq_one_letter_code
_entity_poly.pdbx_strand_id
1 'polypeptide(L)'
;MASRTTDAGIDKSTAPALPEPQANANPEPYTKHFKGKQVSKFVDPCSEASKASMDCMNHHDYDRDKCLDYFQAYRDCKKAWMAQRKADRLAGKQVS
;
A
#
# COMPACT_ATOMS: atom_id res chain seq x y z
N MET A 1 -17.78 -41.58 -26.26
CA MET A 1 -18.04 -40.81 -25.03
C MET A 1 -16.69 -40.38 -24.47
N ALA A 2 -16.17 -39.22 -24.88
CA ALA A 2 -14.96 -38.66 -24.29
C ALA A 2 -15.29 -37.24 -23.83
N SER A 3 -15.14 -37.06 -22.52
CA SER A 3 -15.56 -35.92 -21.72
C SER A 3 -14.99 -34.60 -22.24
N ARG A 4 -15.86 -33.58 -22.32
CA ARG A 4 -15.47 -32.18 -22.49
C ARG A 4 -15.26 -31.56 -21.12
N THR A 5 -14.01 -31.41 -20.72
CA THR A 5 -13.60 -30.40 -19.72
C THR A 5 -12.43 -29.65 -20.31
N THR A 6 -12.72 -28.64 -21.11
CA THR A 6 -11.78 -27.54 -21.35
C THR A 6 -11.93 -26.59 -20.18
N ASP A 7 -11.13 -26.83 -19.15
CA ASP A 7 -10.78 -25.82 -18.15
C ASP A 7 -10.03 -24.72 -18.90
N ALA A 8 -10.68 -23.58 -19.08
CA ALA A 8 -10.04 -22.39 -19.59
C ALA A 8 -9.13 -21.87 -18.48
N GLY A 9 -7.90 -22.37 -18.46
CA GLY A 9 -6.80 -21.80 -17.68
C GLY A 9 -6.66 -20.33 -18.04
N ILE A 10 -7.17 -19.47 -17.16
CA ILE A 10 -6.95 -18.04 -17.22
C ILE A 10 -5.49 -17.84 -16.83
N ASP A 11 -4.65 -17.67 -17.85
CA ASP A 11 -3.26 -17.26 -17.69
C ASP A 11 -3.24 -15.90 -16.96
N LYS A 12 -2.89 -15.97 -15.68
CA LYS A 12 -2.78 -14.87 -14.72
C LYS A 12 -1.63 -13.89 -15.03
N SER A 13 -1.05 -13.99 -16.23
CA SER A 13 0.11 -13.21 -16.68
C SER A 13 -0.26 -11.93 -17.43
N THR A 14 -1.54 -11.67 -17.69
CA THR A 14 -2.02 -10.41 -18.32
C THR A 14 -2.86 -9.58 -17.36
N ALA A 15 -2.40 -9.45 -16.12
CA ALA A 15 -2.83 -8.39 -15.21
C ALA A 15 -1.78 -7.27 -15.25
N PRO A 16 -2.15 -5.99 -15.11
CA PRO A 16 -1.16 -4.93 -14.92
C PRO A 16 -0.24 -5.34 -13.76
N ALA A 17 1.06 -5.31 -13.99
CA ALA A 17 2.05 -5.76 -13.00
C ALA A 17 1.76 -5.07 -11.67
N LEU A 18 1.53 -5.85 -10.62
CA LEU A 18 1.38 -5.33 -9.26
C LEU A 18 2.62 -4.45 -8.95
N PRO A 19 2.45 -3.28 -8.33
CA PRO A 19 3.59 -2.45 -7.96
C PRO A 19 4.50 -3.22 -7.01
N GLU A 20 5.80 -2.93 -7.05
CA GLU A 20 6.74 -3.53 -6.11
C GLU A 20 6.34 -3.15 -4.66
N PRO A 21 6.25 -4.12 -3.73
CA PRO A 21 5.81 -3.84 -2.35
C PRO A 21 6.61 -2.71 -1.68
N GLN A 22 7.93 -2.70 -1.88
CA GLN A 22 8.87 -1.78 -1.24
C GLN A 22 8.70 -0.33 -1.73
N ALA A 23 8.21 -0.12 -2.95
CA ALA A 23 7.93 1.21 -3.48
C ALA A 23 6.86 1.93 -2.63
N ASN A 24 5.97 1.18 -2.00
CA ASN A 24 4.90 1.71 -1.15
C ASN A 24 5.25 1.73 0.35
N ALA A 25 6.45 1.27 0.72
CA ALA A 25 6.88 1.22 2.13
C ALA A 25 7.33 2.59 2.67
N ASN A 26 7.65 3.54 1.80
CA ASN A 26 8.10 4.87 2.19
C ASN A 26 6.98 5.91 1.95
N PRO A 27 6.39 6.49 3.01
CA PRO A 27 5.36 7.51 2.85
C PRO A 27 5.96 8.80 2.30
N GLU A 28 5.15 9.55 1.55
CA GLU A 28 5.44 10.94 1.21
C GLU A 28 5.64 11.78 2.49
N PRO A 29 6.49 12.81 2.45
CA PRO A 29 6.83 13.59 3.64
C PRO A 29 5.60 14.26 4.27
N TYR A 30 5.49 14.20 5.61
CA TYR A 30 4.37 14.72 6.40
C TYR A 30 3.94 16.14 6.02
N THR A 31 4.88 17.03 5.76
CA THR A 31 4.59 18.42 5.40
C THR A 31 3.74 18.56 4.13
N LYS A 32 3.91 17.69 3.13
CA LYS A 32 3.14 17.75 1.87
C LYS A 32 1.67 17.41 2.07
N HIS A 33 1.38 16.49 2.98
CA HIS A 33 0.00 16.05 3.21
C HIS A 33 -0.86 17.10 3.91
N PHE A 34 -0.24 18.03 4.64
CA PHE A 34 -0.95 19.01 5.45
C PHE A 34 -0.90 20.43 4.86
N LYS A 35 0.00 20.70 3.91
CA LYS A 35 0.07 21.99 3.21
C LYS A 35 -1.27 22.29 2.52
N GLY A 36 -1.98 23.31 3.02
CA GLY A 36 -3.26 23.77 2.46
C GLY A 36 -4.47 22.87 2.73
N LYS A 37 -4.36 21.82 3.56
CA LYS A 37 -5.53 21.06 3.99
C LYS A 37 -6.17 21.70 5.22
N GLN A 38 -7.50 21.63 5.29
CA GLN A 38 -8.22 21.96 6.51
C GLN A 38 -7.83 20.97 7.62
N VAL A 39 -7.60 21.51 8.82
CA VAL A 39 -7.17 20.80 10.03
C VAL A 39 -8.07 19.62 10.44
N SER A 40 -9.29 19.54 9.91
CA SER A 40 -10.26 18.47 10.20
C SER A 40 -10.19 17.26 9.26
N LYS A 41 -9.45 17.31 8.13
CA LYS A 41 -9.39 16.18 7.19
C LYS A 41 -8.40 15.11 7.64
N PHE A 42 -8.87 13.88 7.73
CA PHE A 42 -8.01 12.71 7.91
C PHE A 42 -7.06 12.54 6.72
N VAL A 43 -5.80 12.23 7.00
CA VAL A 43 -4.77 11.93 6.01
C VAL A 43 -4.32 10.50 6.24
N ASP A 44 -4.48 9.65 5.22
CA ASP A 44 -3.83 8.35 5.17
C ASP A 44 -2.56 8.44 4.30
N PRO A 45 -1.36 8.53 4.90
CA PRO A 45 -0.09 8.57 4.17
C PRO A 45 0.27 7.23 3.52
N CYS A 46 -0.42 6.15 3.88
CA CYS A 46 -0.14 4.79 3.41
C CYS A 46 -1.26 4.24 2.52
N SER A 47 -2.06 5.12 1.90
CA SER A 47 -3.18 4.74 1.05
C SER A 47 -2.75 3.86 -0.13
N GLU A 48 -1.59 4.13 -0.73
CA GLU A 48 -1.08 3.35 -1.86
C GLU A 48 -0.60 1.95 -1.43
N ALA A 49 0.07 1.84 -0.27
CA ALA A 49 0.42 0.53 0.29
C ALA A 49 -0.81 -0.31 0.65
N SER A 50 -1.87 0.34 1.14
CA SER A 50 -3.16 -0.30 1.42
C SER A 50 -3.81 -0.82 0.13
N LYS A 51 -3.89 0.02 -0.92
CA LYS A 51 -4.41 -0.38 -2.24
C LYS A 51 -3.62 -1.55 -2.81
N ALA A 52 -2.29 -1.47 -2.83
CA ALA A 52 -1.44 -2.55 -3.34
C ALA A 52 -1.64 -3.87 -2.58
N SER A 53 -1.84 -3.80 -1.26
CA SER A 53 -2.16 -4.98 -0.44
C SER A 53 -3.51 -5.60 -0.81
N MET A 54 -4.52 -4.77 -1.05
CA MET A 54 -5.85 -5.21 -1.50
C MET A 54 -5.80 -5.78 -2.92
N ASP A 55 -5.06 -5.14 -3.82
CA ASP A 55 -4.88 -5.61 -5.19
C ASP A 55 -4.22 -6.98 -5.19
N CYS A 56 -3.15 -7.18 -4.41
CA CYS A 56 -2.54 -8.49 -4.24
C CYS A 56 -3.57 -9.54 -3.80
N MET A 57 -4.39 -9.26 -2.79
CA MET A 57 -5.43 -10.20 -2.35
C MET A 57 -6.45 -10.50 -3.47
N ASN A 58 -6.91 -9.48 -4.20
CA ASN A 58 -7.81 -9.65 -5.33
C ASN A 58 -7.19 -10.53 -6.42
N HIS A 59 -5.89 -10.41 -6.66
CA HIS A 59 -5.18 -11.24 -7.62
C HIS A 59 -5.01 -12.68 -7.12
N HIS A 60 -4.82 -12.90 -5.83
CA HIS A 60 -4.43 -14.20 -5.27
C HIS A 60 -5.57 -14.94 -4.57
N ASP A 61 -6.83 -14.69 -4.95
CA ASP A 61 -8.01 -15.34 -4.37
C ASP A 61 -8.06 -15.18 -2.84
N TYR A 62 -7.60 -14.01 -2.36
CA TYR A 62 -7.50 -13.67 -0.94
C TYR A 62 -6.56 -14.60 -0.14
N ASP A 63 -5.64 -15.28 -0.81
CA ASP A 63 -4.54 -16.02 -0.18
C ASP A 63 -3.56 -15.03 0.45
N ARG A 64 -3.67 -14.91 1.78
CA ARG A 64 -2.90 -13.96 2.57
C ARG A 64 -1.39 -14.23 2.52
N ASP A 65 -0.98 -15.48 2.40
CA ASP A 65 0.43 -15.86 2.47
C ASP A 65 1.21 -15.41 1.23
N LYS A 66 0.52 -15.24 0.10
CA LYS A 66 1.08 -14.68 -1.14
C LYS A 66 1.30 -13.17 -1.08
N CYS A 67 0.71 -12.49 -0.10
CA CYS A 67 0.68 -11.02 -0.01
C CYS A 67 1.41 -10.46 1.22
N LEU A 68 2.20 -11.28 1.92
CA LEU A 68 2.88 -10.87 3.16
C LEU A 68 3.78 -9.65 2.98
N ASP A 69 4.49 -9.54 1.85
CA ASP A 69 5.38 -8.42 1.57
C ASP A 69 4.62 -7.10 1.38
N TYR A 70 3.43 -7.14 0.79
CA TYR A 70 2.56 -5.96 0.66
C TYR A 70 2.05 -5.49 2.02
N PHE A 71 1.63 -6.43 2.88
CA PHE A 71 1.24 -6.08 4.25
C PHE A 71 2.41 -5.56 5.07
N GLN A 72 3.61 -6.10 4.85
CA GLN A 72 4.81 -5.63 5.51
C GLN A 72 5.14 -4.21 5.07
N ALA A 73 5.07 -3.92 3.78
CA ALA A 73 5.23 -2.55 3.25
C ALA A 73 4.22 -1.57 3.87
N TYR A 74 2.95 -1.94 4.02
CA TYR A 74 1.96 -1.10 4.70
C TYR A 74 2.33 -0.82 6.17
N ARG A 75 2.80 -1.83 6.91
CA ARG A 75 3.25 -1.66 8.30
C ARG A 75 4.49 -0.77 8.39
N ASP A 76 5.44 -0.97 7.49
CA ASP A 76 6.68 -0.17 7.43
C ASP A 76 6.38 1.27 7.06
N CYS A 77 5.45 1.52 6.14
CA CYS A 77 4.95 2.85 5.82
C CYS A 77 4.42 3.57 7.06
N LYS A 78 3.56 2.91 7.85
CA LYS A 78 3.02 3.50 9.09
C LYS A 78 4.11 3.77 10.11
N LYS A 79 5.08 2.86 10.23
CA LYS A 79 6.22 3.02 11.13
C LYS A 79 7.09 4.22 10.73
N ALA A 80 7.44 4.32 9.45
CA ALA A 80 8.20 5.42 8.89
C ALA A 80 7.47 6.76 9.09
N TRP A 81 6.17 6.80 8.83
CA TRP A 81 5.33 7.97 9.05
C TRP A 81 5.37 8.48 10.49
N MET A 82 5.13 7.59 11.46
CA MET A 82 5.12 7.97 12.87
C MET A 82 6.50 8.40 13.35
N ALA A 83 7.57 7.77 12.85
CA ALA A 83 8.95 8.16 13.13
C ALA A 83 9.25 9.57 12.57
N GLN A 84 8.85 9.83 11.33
CA GLN A 84 9.07 11.11 10.67
C GLN A 84 8.30 12.25 11.34
N ARG A 85 7.03 12.02 11.73
CA ARG A 85 6.27 12.98 12.55
C ARG A 85 6.91 13.25 13.91
N LYS A 86 7.41 12.22 14.59
CA LYS A 86 8.11 12.39 15.87
C LYS A 86 9.37 13.21 15.69
N ALA A 87 10.16 12.93 14.65
CA ALA A 87 11.38 13.66 14.33
C ALA A 87 11.10 15.12 13.96
N ASP A 88 10.09 15.40 13.13
CA ASP A 88 9.70 16.76 12.76
C ASP A 88 9.27 17.58 13.98
N ARG A 89 8.52 16.98 14.90
CA ARG A 89 8.12 17.62 16.17
C ARG A 89 9.34 17.93 17.05
N LEU A 90 10.31 17.00 17.15
CA LEU A 90 11.54 17.22 17.90
C LEU A 90 12.42 18.31 17.27
N ALA A 91 12.42 18.39 15.94
CA ALA A 91 13.15 19.41 15.18
C ALA A 91 12.42 20.77 15.10
N GLY A 92 11.23 20.91 15.73
CA GLY A 92 10.46 22.15 15.70
C GLY A 92 9.88 22.51 14.32
N LYS A 93 9.79 21.56 13.39
CA LYS A 93 9.18 21.77 12.07
C LYS A 93 7.66 21.85 12.24
N GLN A 94 7.15 23.06 12.42
CA GLN A 94 5.72 23.35 12.45
C GLN A 94 5.12 23.12 11.05
N VAL A 95 4.07 22.32 10.99
CA VAL A 95 3.24 22.18 9.81
C VAL A 95 2.26 23.34 9.82
N SER A 96 2.54 24.33 8.98
CA SER A 96 1.68 25.47 8.68
C SER A 96 0.62 25.13 7.64
#